data_AF-A0A6L6JKA7-F1
#
_entry.id   AF-A0A6L6JKA7-F1
#
_cell.length_a   1.000
_cell.length_b   1.000
_cell.length_c   1.000
_cell.angle_alpha   90.00
_cell.angle_beta   90.00
_cell.angle_gamma   90.00
#
_symmetry.space_group_name_H-M   'P 1'
#
loop_
_entity.id
_entity.type
_entity.pdbx_description
1 polymer ?
#
loop_
_entity_poly.entity_id
_entity_poly.type
_entity_poly.pdbx_seq_one_letter_code
_entity_poly.pdbx_strand_id
1 'polypeptide(L)' 'EYINYYNNKRIKLKLKGLSPIQYRKQALVAD' A
#
# COMPACT_ATOMS: atom_id res chain seq x y z
N GLU A 1 -16.17 2.43 5.42
CA GLU A 1 -15.19 1.48 6.01
C GLU A 1 -14.35 0.72 4.97
N TYR A 2 -14.96 0.18 3.91
CA TYR A 2 -14.28 -0.57 2.83
C TYR A 2 -13.05 0.15 2.23
N ILE A 3 -13.17 1.44 1.91
CA ILE A 3 -12.08 2.24 1.32
C ILE A 3 -10.86 2.30 2.24
N ASN A 4 -11.07 2.47 3.55
CA ASN A 4 -9.98 2.52 4.53
C ASN A 4 -9.26 1.17 4.61
N TYR A 5 -10.01 0.07 4.65
CA TYR A 5 -9.43 -1.27 4.59
C TYR A 5 -8.61 -1.46 3.30
N TYR A 6 -9.17 -1.11 2.14
CA TYR A 6 -8.50 -1.28 0.86
C TYR A 6 -7.19 -0.48 0.76
N ASN A 7 -7.17 0.76 1.25
CA ASN A 7 -6.01 1.64 1.13
C ASN A 7 -4.92 1.39 2.19
N ASN A 8 -5.31 1.08 3.42
CA ASN A 8 -4.39 1.05 4.57
C ASN A 8 -4.12 -0.35 5.12
N LYS A 9 -5.09 -1.26 5.05
CA LYS A 9 -5.01 -2.58 5.73
C LYS A 9 -4.84 -3.76 4.77
N ARG A 10 -5.18 -3.58 3.49
CA ARG A 10 -5.17 -4.66 2.50
C ARG A 10 -3.75 -5.04 2.11
N ILE A 11 -3.26 -6.16 2.62
CA ILE A 11 -1.93 -6.69 2.29
C ILE A 11 -1.99 -7.48 0.97
N LYS A 12 -1.02 -7.26 0.09
CA LYS A 12 -0.81 -8.02 -1.15
C LYS A 12 0.56 -8.67 -1.07
N LEU A 13 0.67 -9.97 -1.34
CA LEU A 13 1.95 -10.69 -1.37
C LEU A 13 2.96 -10.01 -2.31
N LYS A 14 2.49 -9.53 -3.48
CA LYS A 14 3.32 -8.80 -4.45
C LYS A 14 3.90 -7.47 -3.96
N LEU A 15 3.33 -6.89 -2.89
CA LEU A 15 3.77 -5.61 -2.32
C LEU A 15 4.76 -5.82 -1.16
N LYS A 16 5.32 -7.03 -0.99
CA LYS A 16 6.29 -7.35 0.08
C LYS A 16 5.79 -6.96 1.48
N GLY A 17 4.49 -7.16 1.74
CA GLY A 17 3.86 -6.83 3.03
C GLY A 17 3.38 -5.38 3.17
N LEU A 18 3.59 -4.52 2.18
CA LEU A 18 3.14 -3.12 2.20
C LEU A 18 1.66 -2.98 1.87
N SER A 19 1.02 -2.01 2.52
CA SER A 19 -0.31 -1.53 2.10
C SER A 19 -0.24 -0.75 0.77
N PRO A 20 -1.36 -0.61 0.05
CA PRO A 20 -1.38 0.12 -1.22
C PRO A 20 -0.94 1.58 -1.12
N ILE A 21 -1.16 2.25 0.01
CA ILE A 21 -0.67 3.62 0.19
C ILE A 21 0.83 3.67 0.48
N GLN A 22 1.37 2.74 1.27
CA GLN A 22 2.80 2.66 1.56
C GLN A 22 3.61 2.34 0.30
N TYR A 23 3.13 1.39 -0.51
CA TYR A 23 3.78 1.04 -1.77
C TYR A 23 3.86 2.25 -2.73
N ARG A 24 2.78 3.03 -2.85
CA ARG A 24 2.77 4.25 -3.67
C ARG A 24 3.74 5.31 -3.14
N LYS A 25 3.80 5.50 -1.82
CA LYS A 25 4.75 6.43 -1.19
C LYS A 25 6.20 6.03 -1.47
N GLN A 26 6.52 4.73 -1.45
CA GLN A 26 7.87 4.27 -1.77
C GLN A 26 8.27 4.58 -3.22
N ALA A 27 7.33 4.43 -4.18
CA ALA A 27 7.59 4.79 -5.57
C ALA A 27 7.92 6.29 -5.73
N LEU A 28 7.21 7.17 -5.01
CA LEU A 28 7.43 8.62 -5.04
C LEU A 28 8.74 9.08 -4.37
N VAL A 29 9.35 8.25 -3.54
CA VAL A 29 10.61 8.57 -2.83
C VAL A 29 11.83 7.99 -3.57
N ALA A 30 11.60 7.05 -4.48
CA ALA A 30 12.66 6.42 -5.27
C ALA A 30 13.01 7.21 -6.56
N ASP A 31 12.25 8.26 -6.86
CA ASP A 31 12.54 9.27 -7.88
C ASP A 31 13.36 10.43 -7.28
#